data_AF-A0A520CAY3-F1
#
_entry.id   AF-A0A520CAY3-F1
#
_cell.length_a   1.000
_cell.length_b   1.000
_cell.length_c   1.000
_cell.angle_alpha   90.00
_cell.angle_beta   90.00
_cell.angle_gamma   90.00
#
_symmetry.space_group_name_H-M   'P 1'
#
loop_
_entity.id
_entity.type
_entity.pdbx_description
1 polymer ?
#
loop_
_entity_poly.entity_id
_entity_poly.type
_entity_poly.pdbx_seq_one_letter_code
_entity_poly.pdbx_strand_id
1 'polypeptide(L)'
;PEQMKMFLTRIGFGAKAVVTGDVSQIDLPKTQLSGLVDAERVLKRVKGIATTRFTSADVVRHPLVARIVDAYDGARKRAGAA
;
A
#
# COMPACT_ATOMS: atom_id res chain seq x y z
N PRO A 1 0.87 -9.27 11.97
CA PRO A 1 2.24 -8.97 11.46
C PRO A 1 3.13 -10.19 11.22
N GLU A 2 2.93 -11.30 11.93
CA GLU A 2 3.84 -12.47 11.89
C GLU A 2 4.11 -12.99 10.47
N GLN A 3 3.12 -12.99 9.59
CA GLN A 3 3.29 -13.42 8.19
C GLN A 3 4.36 -12.62 7.42
N MET A 4 4.38 -11.29 7.58
CA MET A 4 5.36 -10.45 6.90
C MET A 4 6.78 -10.73 7.41
N LYS A 5 6.95 -10.87 8.73
CA LYS A 5 8.22 -11.26 9.33
C LYS A 5 8.67 -12.63 8.83
N MET A 6 7.78 -13.62 8.82
CA MET A 6 8.07 -14.96 8.30
C MET A 6 8.54 -14.95 6.84
N PHE A 7 7.95 -14.11 5.99
CA PHE A 7 8.37 -13.97 4.60
C PHE A 7 9.76 -13.32 4.49
N LEU A 8 9.94 -12.15 5.12
CA LEU A 8 11.17 -11.35 4.98
C LEU A 8 12.41 -12.10 5.48
N THR A 9 12.28 -12.93 6.51
CA THR A 9 13.40 -13.72 7.05
C THR A 9 13.76 -14.95 6.21
N ARG A 10 13.02 -15.24 5.13
CA ARG A 10 13.30 -16.37 4.23
C ARG A 10 14.02 -15.96 2.94
N ILE A 11 14.35 -14.68 2.78
CA ILE A 11 15.08 -14.19 1.60
C ILE A 11 16.52 -14.72 1.67
N GLY A 12 16.90 -15.56 0.71
CA GLY A 12 18.23 -16.16 0.62
C GLY A 12 19.27 -15.28 -0.10
N PHE A 13 20.50 -15.76 -0.15
CA PHE A 13 21.59 -15.09 -0.86
C PHE A 13 21.30 -14.96 -2.37
N GLY A 14 21.66 -13.82 -2.95
CA GLY A 14 21.44 -13.52 -4.37
C GLY A 14 19.97 -13.27 -4.76
N ALA A 15 19.02 -13.44 -3.84
CA ALA A 15 17.61 -13.17 -4.10
C ALA A 15 17.30 -11.67 -4.00
N LYS A 16 16.27 -11.25 -4.73
CA LYS A 16 15.62 -9.95 -4.59
C LYS A 16 14.13 -10.19 -4.38
N ALA A 17 13.53 -9.47 -3.44
CA ALA A 17 12.10 -9.52 -3.18
C ALA A 17 11.52 -8.11 -3.32
N VAL A 18 10.31 -8.02 -3.88
CA VAL A 18 9.53 -6.80 -3.93
C VAL A 18 8.18 -7.12 -3.30
N VAL A 19 7.79 -6.32 -2.31
CA VAL A 19 6.49 -6.43 -1.65
C VAL A 19 5.69 -5.20 -2.03
N THR A 20 4.50 -5.41 -2.59
CA THR A 20 3.59 -4.34 -3.03
C THR A 20 2.28 -4.42 -2.26
N GLY A 21 1.64 -3.29 -2.04
CA GLY A 21 0.27 -3.24 -1.52
C GLY A 21 -0.24 -1.81 -1.38
N ASP A 22 -1.55 -1.67 -1.16
CA ASP A 22 -2.23 -0.41 -0.94
C ASP A 22 -2.63 -0.28 0.53
N VAL A 23 -2.06 0.72 1.22
CA VAL A 23 -2.33 0.97 2.64
C VAL A 23 -3.74 1.50 2.90
N SER A 24 -4.48 1.93 1.88
CA SER A 24 -5.88 2.34 1.99
C SER A 24 -6.86 1.16 1.94
N GLN A 25 -6.41 -0.01 1.51
CA GLN A 25 -7.22 -1.23 1.35
C GLN A 25 -6.83 -2.29 2.39
N ILE A 26 -7.01 -1.95 3.67
CA ILE A 26 -6.73 -2.87 4.78
C ILE A 26 -8.04 -3.59 5.16
N ASP A 27 -8.19 -4.81 4.67
CA ASP A 27 -9.36 -5.66 4.94
C ASP A 27 -9.17 -6.57 6.17
N LEU A 28 -8.37 -6.12 7.14
CA LEU A 28 -8.08 -6.87 8.36
C LEU A 28 -9.08 -6.52 9.48
N PRO A 29 -9.32 -7.44 10.43
CA PRO A 29 -10.04 -7.12 11.65
C PRO A 29 -9.42 -5.91 12.36
N LYS A 30 -10.23 -5.05 12.98
CA LYS A 30 -9.77 -3.78 13.61
C LYS A 30 -8.65 -3.95 14.64
N THR A 31 -8.56 -5.11 15.28
CA THR A 31 -7.55 -5.44 16.29
C THR A 31 -6.22 -5.86 15.69
N GLN A 32 -6.16 -6.11 14.37
CA GLN A 32 -5.00 -6.64 13.69
C GLN A 32 -4.26 -5.55 12.91
N LEU A 33 -2.98 -5.36 13.25
CA LEU A 33 -2.08 -4.48 12.51
C LEU A 33 -1.74 -5.05 11.13
N SER A 34 -1.80 -4.18 10.11
CA SER A 34 -1.34 -4.49 8.76
C SER A 34 0.15 -4.83 8.75
N GLY A 35 0.49 -5.97 8.14
CA GLY A 35 1.89 -6.40 8.00
C GLY A 35 2.71 -5.44 7.12
N LEU A 36 2.09 -4.81 6.12
CA LEU A 36 2.77 -3.84 5.25
C LEU A 36 3.11 -2.55 6.01
N VAL A 37 2.15 -2.01 6.75
CA VAL A 37 2.34 -0.80 7.56
C VAL A 37 3.37 -1.03 8.67
N ASP A 38 3.29 -2.17 9.36
CA ASP A 38 4.26 -2.53 10.39
C ASP A 38 5.67 -2.72 9.81
N ALA A 39 5.81 -3.46 8.71
CA ALA A 39 7.11 -3.65 8.05
C ALA A 39 7.73 -2.34 7.59
N GLU A 40 6.96 -1.43 7.00
CA GLU A 40 7.48 -0.11 6.62
C GLU A 40 8.02 0.65 7.83
N ARG A 41 7.30 0.63 8.96
CA ARG A 41 7.74 1.30 10.20
C ARG A 41 9.01 0.68 10.77
N VAL A 42 9.03 -0.65 10.89
CA VAL A 42 10.12 -1.43 11.52
C VAL A 42 11.38 -1.40 10.67
N LEU A 43 11.26 -1.46 9.34
CA LEU A 43 12.39 -1.59 8.42
C LEU A 43 12.95 -0.25 7.94
N LYS A 44 12.38 0.88 8.37
CA LYS A 44 12.72 2.25 7.93
C LYS A 44 14.22 2.58 7.93
N ARG A 45 15.02 1.94 8.80
CA ARG A 45 16.46 2.19 8.96
C ARG A 45 17.34 0.98 8.62
N VAL A 46 16.76 -0.07 8.04
CA VAL A 46 17.51 -1.27 7.67
C VAL A 46 18.23 -1.03 6.35
N LYS A 47 19.57 -1.14 6.37
CA LYS A 47 20.39 -0.99 5.16
C LYS A 47 20.05 -2.09 4.16
N GLY A 48 19.98 -1.72 2.88
CA GLY A 48 19.66 -2.65 1.79
C GLY A 48 18.17 -2.83 1.51
N ILE A 49 17.29 -2.15 2.25
CA ILE A 49 15.84 -2.11 1.99
C ILE A 49 15.46 -0.69 1.54
N ALA A 50 14.70 -0.60 0.46
CA ALA A 50 14.14 0.65 -0.05
C ALA A 50 12.62 0.60 0.04
N THR A 51 12.01 1.73 0.41
CA THR A 51 10.56 1.91 0.40
C THR A 51 10.21 2.99 -0.61
N THR A 52 9.34 2.67 -1.55
CA THR A 52 8.82 3.61 -2.55
C THR A 52 7.31 3.75 -2.36
N ARG A 53 6.83 4.98 -2.17
CA ARG A 53 5.41 5.28 -2.09
C ARG A 53 4.96 5.91 -3.41
N PHE A 54 4.01 5.26 -4.05
CA PHE A 54 3.31 5.84 -5.20
C PHE A 54 2.14 6.70 -4.73
N THR A 55 1.88 7.74 -5.49
CA THR A 55 0.77 8.66 -5.31
C THR A 55 -0.20 8.54 -6.48
N SER A 56 -1.33 9.23 -6.43
CA SER A 56 -2.26 9.28 -7.57
C SER A 56 -1.64 9.85 -8.84
N ALA A 57 -0.55 10.64 -8.73
CA ALA A 57 0.18 11.17 -9.88
C ALA A 57 0.99 10.09 -10.63
N ASP A 58 1.33 8.99 -9.95
CA ASP A 58 2.09 7.88 -10.53
C ASP A 58 1.17 6.84 -11.21
N VAL A 59 -0.14 7.02 -11.13
CA VAL A 59 -1.12 6.07 -11.68
C VAL A 59 -1.52 6.48 -13.09
N VAL A 60 -1.01 5.75 -14.08
CA VAL A 60 -1.48 5.85 -15.46
C VAL A 60 -2.82 5.13 -15.59
N ARG A 61 -3.88 5.87 -15.90
CA ARG A 61 -5.22 5.31 -16.11
C ARG A 61 -5.65 5.52 -17.56
N HIS A 62 -6.43 4.57 -18.07
CA HIS A 62 -7.18 4.78 -19.30
C HIS A 62 -8.10 6.02 -19.14
N PRO A 63 -8.24 6.91 -20.14
CA PRO A 63 -9.01 8.15 -20.00
C PRO A 63 -10.46 7.94 -19.52
N LEU A 64 -11.11 6.86 -19.97
CA LEU A 64 -12.46 6.50 -19.50
C LEU A 64 -12.47 6.16 -18.00
N VAL A 65 -11.47 5.41 -17.52
CA VAL A 65 -11.38 5.01 -16.10
C VAL A 65 -11.12 6.23 -15.23
N ALA A 66 -10.26 7.16 -15.66
CA ALA A 66 -10.04 8.42 -14.95
C ALA A 66 -11.35 9.20 -14.77
N ARG A 67 -12.13 9.37 -15.84
CA ARG A 67 -13.46 10.02 -15.78
C ARG A 67 -14.44 9.33 -14.84
N ILE A 68 -14.42 7.99 -14.78
CA ILE A 68 -15.25 7.22 -13.84
C ILE A 68 -14.83 7.52 -12.40
N VAL A 69 -13.53 7.46 -12.09
CA VAL A 69 -12.99 7.75 -10.76
C VAL A 69 -13.35 9.17 -10.32
N ASP A 70 -13.13 10.17 -11.19
CA ASP A 70 -13.45 11.57 -10.92
C ASP A 70 -14.94 11.78 -10.61
N ALA A 71 -15.83 11.06 -11.31
CA ALA A 71 -17.27 11.12 -11.07
C ALA A 71 -17.65 10.58 -9.67
N TYR A 72 -17.06 9.45 -9.26
CA TYR A 72 -17.28 8.87 -7.93
C TYR A 72 -16.71 9.77 -6.82
N ASP A 73 -15.49 10.30 -7.00
CA ASP A 73 -14.86 11.20 -6.04
C ASP A 73 -15.65 12.50 -5.89
N GLY A 74 -16.17 13.05 -6.98
CA GLY A 74 -17.05 14.23 -6.97
C GLY A 74 -18.40 13.98 -6.28
N ALA A 75 -18.98 12.78 -6.42
CA ALA A 75 -20.19 12.40 -5.69
C ALA A 75 -19.92 12.29 -4.18
N ARG A 76 -18.84 11.63 -3.78
CA ARG A 76 -18.46 11.46 -2.36
C ARG A 76 -18.19 12.79 -1.65
N LYS A 77 -17.52 13.74 -2.31
CA LYS A 77 -17.27 15.08 -1.75
C LYS A 77 -18.56 15.85 -1.45
N ARG A 78 -19.58 15.71 -2.30
CA ARG A 78 -20.89 16.35 -2.09
C ARG A 78 -21.66 15.74 -0.92
N ALA A 79 -21.56 14.43 -0.72
CA ALA A 79 -22.23 13.73 0.37
C ALA A 79 -21.63 14.01 1.76
N GLY A 80 -20.34 14.37 1.85
CA GLY A 80 -19.69 14.73 3.12
C GLY A 80 -19.75 16.23 3.48
N ALA A 81 -20.30 17.07 2.60
CA ALA A 81 -20.47 18.51 2.80
C ALA A 81 -21.93 18.90 3.16
N ALA A 82 -22.82 17.91 3.26
CA ALA A 82 -24.19 18.02 3.72
C ALA A 82 -24.32 17.38 5.11
#